data_AF-A0A6I9Q7C9-F1
#
_entry.id   AF-A0A6I9Q7C9-F1
#
_cell.length_a   1.000
_cell.length_b   1.000
_cell.length_c   1.000
_cell.angle_alpha   90.00
_cell.angle_beta   90.00
_cell.angle_gamma   90.00
#
_symmetry.space_group_name_H-M   'P 1'
#
loop_
_entity.id
_entity.type
_entity.pdbx_description
1 polymer ?
#
loop_
_entity_poly.entity_id
_entity_poly.type
_entity_poly.pdbx_seq_one_letter_code
_entity_poly.pdbx_strand_id
1 'polypeptide(L)'
;MGFDEVFMINLVRRSDRRERMLRTLHEQEISCKVVDAVDGKVLNKTDIESMKIKMLPGYKDPYHGRPLTKGELGCFLSHYNIWKECP
;
A
#
# COMPACT_ATOMS: atom_id res chain seq x y z
N MET A 1 -19.01 0.50 -15.49
CA MET A 1 -17.63 0.99 -15.27
C MET A 1 -16.72 -0.17 -15.61
N GLY A 2 -15.97 -0.10 -16.70
CA GLY A 2 -15.04 -1.16 -17.08
C GLY A 2 -13.67 -0.82 -16.51
N PHE A 3 -13.24 -1.57 -15.49
CA PHE A 3 -11.85 -1.59 -15.06
C PHE A 3 -11.25 -2.90 -15.58
N ASP A 4 -10.05 -2.84 -16.16
CA ASP A 4 -9.38 -4.04 -16.65
C ASP A 4 -8.97 -4.96 -15.47
N GLU A 5 -8.50 -4.37 -14.37
CA GLU A 5 -8.12 -5.08 -13.16
C GLU A 5 -8.46 -4.30 -11.89
N VAL A 6 -8.84 -5.03 -10.83
CA VAL A 6 -9.08 -4.49 -9.49
C VAL A 6 -8.13 -5.16 -8.51
N PHE A 7 -7.44 -4.37 -7.70
CA PHE A 7 -6.52 -4.86 -6.67
C PHE A 7 -7.04 -4.56 -5.27
N MET A 8 -6.98 -5.55 -4.38
CA MET A 8 -7.25 -5.37 -2.96
C MET A 8 -5.94 -5.48 -2.19
N ILE A 9 -5.44 -4.33 -1.74
CA ILE A 9 -4.20 -4.22 -0.96
C ILE A 9 -4.54 -4.42 0.52
N ASN A 10 -3.90 -5.41 1.16
CA ASN A 10 -4.11 -5.63 2.58
C ASN A 10 -2.84 -6.09 3.30
N LEU A 11 -2.64 -5.58 4.51
CA LEU A 11 -1.55 -6.03 5.38
C LEU A 11 -1.79 -7.48 5.81
N VAL A 12 -0.82 -8.36 5.60
CA VAL A 12 -0.92 -9.80 5.92
C VAL A 12 -1.41 -10.05 7.36
N ARG A 13 -0.92 -9.27 8.33
CA ARG A 13 -1.33 -9.37 9.74
C ARG A 13 -2.78 -8.95 10.05
N ARG A 14 -3.52 -8.43 9.07
CA ARG A 14 -4.91 -7.94 9.19
C ARG A 14 -5.89 -8.82 8.41
N SER A 15 -5.86 -10.12 8.69
CA SER A 15 -6.81 -11.09 8.11
C SER A 15 -8.28 -10.71 8.36
N ASP A 16 -8.56 -10.13 9.53
CA ASP A 16 -9.88 -9.60 9.91
C ASP A 16 -10.42 -8.54 8.92
N ARG A 17 -9.54 -7.70 8.37
CA ARG A 17 -9.91 -6.70 7.37
C ARG A 17 -10.00 -7.30 5.99
N ARG A 18 -9.07 -8.21 5.66
CA ARG A 18 -9.06 -8.97 4.40
C ARG A 18 -10.39 -9.67 4.16
N GLU A 19 -10.85 -10.44 5.15
CA GLU A 19 -12.08 -11.23 5.03
C GLU A 19 -13.30 -10.33 4.82
N ARG A 20 -13.40 -9.24 5.61
CA ARG A 20 -14.48 -8.27 5.48
C ARG A 20 -14.52 -7.64 4.08
N MET A 21 -13.37 -7.19 3.57
CA MET A 21 -13.28 -6.60 2.23
C MET A 21 -13.63 -7.60 1.13
N LEU A 22 -13.16 -8.83 1.22
CA LEU A 22 -13.47 -9.87 0.24
C LEU A 22 -14.96 -10.20 0.21
N ARG A 23 -15.61 -10.26 1.37
CA ARG A 23 -17.06 -10.46 1.45
C ARG A 23 -17.83 -9.34 0.76
N THR A 24 -17.49 -8.08 1.05
CA THR A 24 -18.14 -6.92 0.42
C THR A 24 -17.91 -6.88 -1.10
N LEU A 25 -16.71 -7.18 -1.57
CA LEU A 25 -16.42 -7.22 -3.01
C LEU A 25 -17.18 -8.36 -3.71
N HIS A 26 -17.28 -9.52 -3.06
CA HIS A 26 -18.07 -10.64 -3.57
C HIS A 26 -19.56 -10.30 -3.68
N GLU A 27 -20.15 -9.63 -2.68
CA GLU A 27 -21.55 -9.17 -2.70
C GLU A 27 -21.83 -8.16 -3.83
N GLN A 28 -20.80 -7.44 -4.28
CA GLN A 28 -20.86 -6.49 -5.39
C GLN A 28 -20.49 -7.13 -6.74
N GLU A 29 -20.21 -8.45 -6.76
CA GLU A 29 -19.74 -9.18 -7.94
C GLU A 29 -18.44 -8.61 -8.54
N ILE A 30 -17.60 -7.99 -7.69
CA ILE A 30 -16.31 -7.42 -8.07
C ILE A 30 -15.21 -8.45 -7.83
N SER A 31 -14.65 -8.98 -8.91
CA SER A 31 -13.41 -9.77 -8.85
C SER A 31 -12.23 -8.86 -8.53
N CYS A 32 -11.34 -9.31 -7.64
CA CYS A 32 -10.11 -8.57 -7.32
C CYS A 32 -8.91 -9.51 -7.13
N LYS A 33 -7.71 -8.99 -7.43
CA LYS A 33 -6.44 -9.62 -7.08
C LYS A 33 -6.01 -9.13 -5.70
N VAL A 34 -5.80 -10.06 -4.76
CA VAL A 34 -5.30 -9.68 -3.42
C VAL A 34 -3.80 -9.51 -3.47
N VAL A 35 -3.33 -8.35 -3.02
CA VAL A 35 -1.91 -8.00 -2.94
C VAL A 35 -1.54 -7.76 -1.49
N ASP A 36 -0.45 -8.39 -1.07
CA ASP A 36 0.08 -8.22 0.27
C ASP A 36 0.72 -6.83 0.40
N ALA A 37 0.21 -6.03 1.33
CA ALA A 37 0.71 -4.69 1.56
C ALA A 37 2.06 -4.70 2.27
N VAL A 38 2.92 -3.76 1.91
CA VAL A 38 4.19 -3.50 2.60
C VAL A 38 3.89 -2.95 3.99
N ASP A 39 4.31 -3.70 5.02
CA ASP A 39 4.16 -3.24 6.39
C ASP A 39 5.24 -2.23 6.77
N GLY A 40 4.86 -0.95 6.73
CA GLY A 40 5.72 0.15 7.18
C GLY A 40 6.36 -0.07 8.56
N LYS A 41 5.67 -0.77 9.48
CA LYS A 41 6.21 -1.01 10.83
C LYS A 41 7.45 -1.90 10.83
N VAL A 42 7.56 -2.84 9.91
CA VAL A 42 8.72 -3.75 9.85
C VAL A 42 9.90 -3.13 9.10
N LEU A 43 9.66 -2.08 8.31
CA LEU A 43 10.72 -1.37 7.60
C LEU A 43 11.69 -0.71 8.59
N ASN A 44 12.96 -1.08 8.46
CA ASN A 44 14.07 -0.45 9.16
C ASN A 44 14.82 0.54 8.22
N LYS A 45 15.78 1.28 8.77
CA LYS A 45 16.55 2.28 7.98
C LYS A 45 17.36 1.62 6.86
N THR A 46 17.97 0.48 7.13
CA THR A 46 18.77 -0.30 6.17
C THR A 46 17.92 -0.74 4.97
N ASP A 47 16.69 -1.22 5.21
CA ASP A 47 15.77 -1.62 4.15
C ASP A 47 15.46 -0.42 3.22
N ILE A 48 15.13 0.73 3.81
CA ILE A 48 14.80 1.96 3.08
C ILE A 48 16.00 2.45 2.25
N GLU A 49 17.19 2.43 2.84
CA GLU A 49 18.44 2.81 2.17
C GLU A 49 18.77 1.85 1.02
N SER A 50 18.60 0.54 1.21
CA SER A 50 18.84 -0.48 0.18
C SER A 50 17.92 -0.32 -1.04
N MET A 51 16.66 0.08 -0.80
CA MET A 51 15.68 0.38 -1.85
C MET A 51 15.96 1.71 -2.55
N LYS A 52 16.97 2.47 -2.10
CA LYS A 52 17.33 3.82 -2.59
C LYS A 52 16.15 4.80 -2.51
N ILE A 53 15.22 4.56 -1.59
CA ILE A 53 14.08 5.45 -1.38
C ILE A 53 14.55 6.61 -0.53
N LYS A 54 14.45 7.83 -1.09
CA LYS A 54 14.71 9.06 -0.36
C LYS A 54 13.46 9.91 -0.37
N MET A 55 13.11 10.43 0.80
CA MET A 55 12.15 11.51 0.85
C MET A 55 12.69 12.72 0.08
N LEU A 56 11.81 13.41 -0.63
CA LEU A 56 12.15 14.64 -1.31
C LEU A 56 12.66 15.67 -0.28
N PRO A 57 13.82 16.29 -0.48
CA PRO A 57 14.34 17.32 0.43
C PRO A 57 13.32 18.44 0.59
N GLY A 58 13.00 18.80 1.83
CA GLY A 58 12.03 19.85 2.14
C GLY A 58 10.57 19.42 2.08
N TYR A 59 10.26 18.17 1.71
CA TYR A 59 8.90 17.66 1.81
C TYR A 59 8.43 17.66 3.26
N LYS A 60 7.29 18.28 3.49
CA LYS A 60 6.51 18.22 4.72
C LYS A 60 5.07 17.99 4.32
N ASP A 61 4.41 17.08 5.02
CA ASP A 61 2.96 16.94 4.91
C ASP A 61 2.30 18.32 5.09
N PRO A 62 1.46 18.79 4.14
CA PRO A 62 0.85 20.12 4.19
C PRO A 62 -0.13 20.31 5.35
N TYR A 63 -0.68 19.22 5.90
CA TYR A 63 -1.61 19.23 7.03
C TYR A 63 -0.88 19.12 8.37
N HIS A 64 0.15 18.27 8.46
CA HIS A 64 0.80 17.94 9.74
C HIS A 64 2.22 18.52 9.90
N GLY A 65 2.80 19.11 8.85
CA GLY A 65 4.12 19.74 8.89
C GLY A 65 5.30 18.79 9.14
N ARG A 66 5.07 17.47 9.07
CA ARG A 66 6.07 16.43 9.40
C ARG A 66 6.46 15.60 8.17
N PRO A 67 7.60 14.88 8.25
CA PRO A 67 7.93 13.80 7.32
C PRO A 67 6.85 12.72 7.24
N LEU A 68 6.86 11.93 6.15
CA LEU A 68 6.03 10.73 6.05
C LEU A 68 6.33 9.78 7.21
N THR A 69 5.28 9.23 7.77
CA THR A 69 5.37 8.11 8.70
C THR A 69 5.78 6.85 7.97
N LYS A 70 6.32 5.90 8.74
CA LYS A 70 6.55 4.54 8.24
C LYS A 70 5.28 3.91 7.65
N GLY A 71 4.11 4.16 8.23
CA GLY A 71 2.83 3.65 7.72
C GLY A 71 2.48 4.24 6.35
N GLU A 72 2.62 5.55 6.19
CA GLU A 72 2.41 6.23 4.90
C GLU A 72 3.43 5.78 3.85
N LEU A 73 4.69 5.54 4.25
CA LEU A 73 5.70 4.95 3.38
C LEU A 73 5.32 3.54 2.93
N GLY A 74 4.86 2.68 3.84
CA GLY A 74 4.38 1.34 3.49
C GLY A 74 3.17 1.36 2.55
N CYS A 75 2.25 2.30 2.75
CA CYS A 75 1.15 2.56 1.83
C CYS A 75 1.68 2.90 0.43
N PHE A 76 2.54 3.93 0.33
CA PHE A 76 3.14 4.34 -0.93
C PHE A 76 3.82 3.17 -1.67
N LEU A 77 4.62 2.36 -0.96
CA LEU A 77 5.32 1.23 -1.56
C LEU A 77 4.38 0.12 -2.04
N SER A 78 3.30 -0.13 -1.30
CA SER A 78 2.29 -1.12 -1.72
C SER A 78 1.66 -0.73 -3.06
N HIS A 79 1.30 0.56 -3.22
CA HIS A 79 0.74 1.08 -4.46
C HIS A 79 1.78 1.13 -5.59
N TYR A 80 3.01 1.55 -5.28
CA TYR A 80 4.10 1.62 -6.26
C TYR A 80 4.43 0.26 -6.87
N ASN A 81 4.43 -0.81 -6.07
CA ASN A 81 4.70 -2.16 -6.57
C ASN A 81 3.64 -2.61 -7.57
N ILE A 82 2.35 -2.35 -7.30
CA ILE A 82 1.27 -2.65 -8.25
C ILE A 82 1.44 -1.84 -9.53
N TRP A 83 1.75 -0.55 -9.42
CA TRP A 83 1.96 0.28 -10.61
C TRP A 83 3.11 -0.25 -11.48
N LYS A 84 4.16 -0.81 -10.89
CA LYS A 84 5.24 -1.48 -11.64
C LYS A 84 4.81 -2.77 -12.34
N GLU A 85 3.80 -3.45 -11.82
CA GLU A 85 3.26 -4.68 -12.40
C GLU A 85 2.27 -4.39 -13.54
N CYS A 86 1.64 -3.20 -13.54
CA CYS A 86 0.79 -2.74 -14.63
C CYS A 86 1.64 -2.26 -15.83
N PRO A 87 1.52 -2.89 -17.02
CA PRO A 87 2.24 -2.49 -18.23
C PRO A 87 1.74 -1.17 -18.83
#